data_AF-A0A8T6PBU6-F1
#
_entry.id   AF-A0A8T6PBU6-F1
#
_cell.length_a   1.000
_cell.length_b   1.000
_cell.length_c   1.000
_cell.angle_alpha   90.00
_cell.angle_beta   90.00
_cell.angle_gamma   90.00
#
_symmetry.space_group_name_H-M   'P 1'
#
loop_
_entity.id
_entity.type
_entity.pdbx_description
1 polymer ?
#
loop_
_entity_poly.entity_id
_entity_poly.type
_entity_poly.pdbx_seq_one_letter_code
_entity_poly.pdbx_strand_id
1 'polypeptide(L)'
;MANHRPNQITMIRAVVFGALAFVLVLRLAATQAVVRAQDPVERGAYLAQVASCAACHSPPDGPAFSGHVIEVNGQTFYSPNLSPHESGIGTWTDDEIAQAITQGIQPDGELLHPIMPYANYAALSNADVMALVGYLRSLPTVDAPPPFENPAPPPDAIAVNRSPAVEAAPPDDVLASGQYLVDAIAACGACHTPED
;
A
#
# COMPACT_ATOMS: atom_id res chain seq x y z
N MET A 1 36.34 -2.57 -62.76
CA MET A 1 35.65 -2.77 -61.47
C MET A 1 35.54 -1.39 -60.80
N ALA A 2 34.40 -0.72 -60.94
CA ALA A 2 34.22 0.64 -60.42
C ALA A 2 33.82 0.57 -58.93
N ASN A 3 34.68 1.11 -58.07
CA ASN A 3 34.50 1.12 -56.63
C ASN A 3 33.48 2.22 -56.26
N HIS A 4 32.20 1.86 -56.09
CA HIS A 4 31.15 2.80 -55.69
C HIS A 4 31.29 3.09 -54.19
N ARG A 5 32.02 4.17 -53.86
CA ARG A 5 32.02 4.70 -52.49
C ARG A 5 30.68 5.40 -52.25
N PRO A 6 29.93 5.04 -51.20
CA PRO A 6 28.66 5.69 -50.91
C PRO A 6 28.86 7.19 -50.68
N ASN A 7 27.97 8.00 -51.24
CA ASN A 7 27.98 9.47 -51.15
C ASN A 7 27.94 9.90 -49.67
N GLN A 8 28.79 10.84 -49.27
CA GLN A 8 28.87 11.33 -47.89
C GLN A 8 27.53 11.87 -47.38
N ILE A 9 26.69 12.42 -48.24
CA ILE A 9 25.34 12.88 -47.89
C ILE A 9 24.46 11.71 -47.43
N THR A 10 24.61 10.53 -48.04
CA THR A 10 23.87 9.31 -47.67
C THR A 10 24.36 8.75 -46.33
N MET A 11 25.67 8.80 -46.07
CA MET A 11 26.23 8.42 -44.77
C MET A 11 25.78 9.35 -43.64
N ILE A 12 25.81 10.67 -43.84
CA ILE A 12 25.37 11.63 -42.83
C ILE A 12 23.89 11.45 -42.51
N ARG A 13 23.04 11.25 -43.52
CA ARG A 13 21.61 10.98 -43.31
C ARG A 13 21.38 9.71 -42.51
N ALA A 14 22.09 8.62 -42.82
CA ALA A 14 21.97 7.37 -42.08
C ALA A 14 22.39 7.50 -40.61
N VAL A 15 23.48 8.24 -40.34
CA VAL A 15 23.96 8.49 -38.96
C VAL A 15 22.98 9.36 -38.18
N VAL A 16 22.45 10.43 -38.79
CA VAL A 16 21.46 11.30 -38.15
C VAL A 16 20.15 10.56 -37.87
N PHE A 17 19.66 9.76 -38.82
CA PHE A 17 18.46 8.94 -38.62
C PHE A 17 18.67 7.87 -37.53
N GLY A 18 19.83 7.24 -37.51
CA GLY A 18 20.21 6.27 -36.47
C GLY A 18 20.31 6.91 -35.08
N ALA A 19 20.90 8.10 -34.97
CA ALA A 19 21.00 8.84 -33.71
C ALA A 19 19.63 9.30 -33.21
N LEU A 20 18.77 9.80 -34.09
CA LEU A 20 17.40 10.19 -33.74
C LEU A 20 16.55 9.00 -33.30
N ALA A 21 16.65 7.86 -33.99
CA ALA A 21 15.97 6.62 -33.60
C ALA A 21 16.48 6.10 -32.25
N PHE A 22 17.79 6.16 -31.99
CA PHE A 22 18.38 5.76 -30.71
C PHE A 22 17.95 6.66 -29.56
N VAL A 23 17.92 7.98 -29.74
CA VAL A 23 17.41 8.93 -28.74
C VAL A 23 15.93 8.69 -28.47
N LEU A 24 15.12 8.41 -29.50
CA LEU A 24 13.71 8.08 -29.33
C LEU A 24 13.53 6.79 -28.53
N VAL A 25 14.27 5.73 -28.85
CA VAL A 25 14.22 4.45 -28.12
C VAL A 25 14.63 4.62 -26.65
N LEU A 26 15.69 5.39 -26.38
CA LEU A 26 16.11 5.69 -25.01
C LEU A 26 15.07 6.49 -24.23
N ARG A 27 14.40 7.45 -24.88
CA ARG A 27 13.31 8.21 -24.26
C ARG A 27 12.10 7.33 -23.96
N LEU A 28 11.71 6.44 -24.86
CA LEU A 28 10.61 5.48 -24.61
C LEU A 28 10.95 4.53 -23.45
N ALA A 29 12.17 4.00 -23.40
CA ALA A 29 12.61 3.12 -22.31
C ALA A 29 12.63 3.84 -20.95
N ALA A 30 13.07 5.09 -20.91
CA ALA A 30 13.06 5.90 -19.69
C ALA A 30 11.63 6.19 -19.19
N THR A 31 10.69 6.50 -20.10
CA THR A 31 9.28 6.69 -19.72
C THR A 31 8.66 5.41 -19.18
N GLN A 32 8.97 4.25 -19.77
CA GLN A 32 8.50 2.96 -19.28
C GLN A 32 9.06 2.60 -17.89
N ALA A 33 10.28 3.02 -17.56
CA ALA A 33 10.87 2.81 -16.24
C ALA A 33 10.17 3.67 -15.16
N VAL A 34 9.83 4.93 -15.48
CA VAL A 34 9.10 5.82 -14.57
C VAL A 34 7.66 5.33 -14.34
N VAL A 35 6.98 4.85 -15.38
CA VAL A 35 5.63 4.24 -15.23
C VAL A 35 5.68 2.93 -14.43
N ARG A 36 6.83 2.23 -14.43
CA ARG A 36 7.04 1.01 -13.63
C ARG A 36 7.33 1.28 -12.16
N ALA A 37 7.96 2.40 -11.82
CA ALA A 37 8.04 2.87 -10.44
C ALA A 37 6.68 3.52 -10.10
N GLN A 38 5.74 2.73 -9.58
CA GLN A 38 4.47 3.29 -9.12
C GLN A 38 4.75 4.34 -8.04
N ASP A 39 4.03 5.48 -8.10
CA ASP A 39 4.10 6.48 -7.04
C ASP A 39 3.76 5.78 -5.71
N PRO A 40 4.64 5.84 -4.68
CA PRO A 40 4.39 5.21 -3.40
C PRO A 40 3.03 5.58 -2.79
N VAL A 41 2.54 6.80 -3.01
CA VAL A 41 1.22 7.24 -2.53
C VAL A 41 0.10 6.56 -3.31
N GLU A 42 0.20 6.46 -4.64
CA GLU A 42 -0.77 5.73 -5.47
C GLU A 42 -0.79 4.23 -5.11
N ARG A 43 0.38 3.65 -4.88
CA ARG A 43 0.52 2.26 -4.42
C ARG A 43 -0.15 2.07 -3.07
N GLY A 44 0.08 2.98 -2.12
CA GLY A 44 -0.58 2.96 -0.81
C GLY A 44 -2.10 3.08 -0.92
N ALA A 45 -2.61 3.98 -1.78
CA ALA A 45 -4.03 4.12 -2.03
C ALA A 45 -4.66 2.83 -2.58
N TYR A 46 -3.98 2.19 -3.53
CA TYR A 46 -4.39 0.90 -4.07
C TYR A 46 -4.42 -0.19 -2.99
N LEU A 47 -3.37 -0.28 -2.17
CA LEU A 47 -3.30 -1.26 -1.08
C LEU A 47 -4.39 -1.02 -0.03
N ALA A 48 -4.66 0.23 0.34
CA ALA A 48 -5.72 0.58 1.28
C ALA A 48 -7.11 0.18 0.74
N GLN A 49 -7.30 0.24 -0.58
CA GLN A 49 -8.51 -0.26 -1.24
C GLN A 49 -8.58 -1.80 -1.21
N VAL A 50 -7.51 -2.50 -1.56
CA VAL A 50 -7.49 -3.98 -1.55
C VAL A 50 -7.68 -4.52 -0.13
N ALA A 51 -7.04 -3.90 0.86
CA ALA A 51 -7.18 -4.21 2.28
C ALA A 51 -8.53 -3.76 2.87
N SER A 52 -9.37 -3.06 2.09
CA SER A 52 -10.66 -2.51 2.49
C SER A 52 -10.61 -1.59 3.73
N CYS A 53 -9.53 -0.83 3.93
CA CYS A 53 -9.35 0.03 5.12
C CYS A 53 -10.52 1.02 5.29
N ALA A 54 -11.00 1.60 4.19
CA ALA A 54 -12.10 2.55 4.21
C ALA A 54 -13.42 1.94 4.71
N ALA A 55 -13.63 0.63 4.61
CA ALA A 55 -14.85 -0.01 5.09
C ALA A 55 -15.01 0.15 6.61
N CYS A 56 -13.89 0.16 7.35
CA CYS A 56 -13.89 0.35 8.80
C CYS A 56 -13.54 1.77 9.22
N HIS A 57 -12.73 2.53 8.46
CA HIS A 57 -12.23 3.84 8.89
C HIS A 57 -12.92 5.04 8.25
N SER A 58 -13.83 4.84 7.30
CA SER A 58 -14.60 5.93 6.67
C SER A 58 -16.08 5.81 7.03
N PRO A 59 -16.70 6.86 7.60
CA PRO A 59 -18.13 6.87 7.85
C PRO A 59 -18.92 7.10 6.54
N PRO A 60 -20.17 6.60 6.41
CA PRO A 60 -20.98 6.71 5.19
C PRO A 60 -21.22 8.16 4.75
N ASP A 61 -21.44 9.05 5.71
CA ASP A 61 -21.84 10.45 5.48
C ASP A 61 -20.79 11.46 6.00
N GLY A 62 -19.51 11.07 6.06
CA GLY A 62 -18.44 11.93 6.57
C GLY A 62 -17.14 11.86 5.77
N PRO A 63 -16.11 12.59 6.19
CA PRO A 63 -14.83 12.61 5.51
C PRO A 63 -14.20 11.21 5.47
N ALA A 64 -13.58 10.85 4.34
CA ALA A 64 -12.87 9.58 4.25
C ALA A 64 -11.79 9.48 5.34
N PHE A 65 -11.64 8.30 5.93
CA PHE A 65 -10.64 7.98 6.95
C PHE A 65 -10.74 8.80 8.25
N SER A 66 -11.87 9.47 8.51
CA SER A 66 -12.07 10.23 9.75
C SER A 66 -12.47 9.39 10.96
N GLY A 67 -12.45 8.05 10.85
CA GLY A 67 -12.98 7.14 11.85
C GLY A 67 -14.47 6.88 11.69
N HIS A 68 -14.93 5.73 12.17
CA HIS A 68 -16.28 5.25 11.95
C HIS A 68 -16.71 4.30 13.07
N VAL A 69 -18.00 4.33 13.41
CA VAL A 69 -18.63 3.37 14.32
C VAL A 69 -19.10 2.18 13.51
N ILE A 70 -18.61 0.98 13.84
CA ILE A 70 -18.99 -0.27 13.16
C ILE A 70 -19.63 -1.23 14.16
N GLU A 71 -20.62 -1.98 13.68
CA GLU A 71 -21.28 -3.03 14.45
C GLU A 71 -20.83 -4.39 13.90
N VAL A 72 -20.21 -5.21 14.75
CA VAL A 72 -19.75 -6.55 14.38
C VAL A 72 -20.30 -7.54 15.41
N ASN A 73 -21.08 -8.51 14.94
CA ASN A 73 -21.71 -9.54 15.79
C ASN A 73 -22.52 -8.97 16.99
N GLY A 74 -23.13 -7.80 16.81
CA GLY A 74 -23.91 -7.12 17.86
C GLY A 74 -23.06 -6.39 18.90
N GLN A 75 -21.77 -6.20 18.63
CA GLN A 75 -20.87 -5.36 19.42
C GLN A 75 -20.47 -4.12 18.62
N THR A 76 -20.46 -2.97 19.31
CA THR A 76 -20.00 -1.70 18.77
C THR A 76 -18.47 -1.60 18.85
N PHE A 77 -17.86 -1.20 17.74
CA PHE A 77 -16.45 -0.81 17.67
C PHE A 77 -16.31 0.59 17.06
N TYR A 78 -15.28 1.30 17.48
CA TYR A 78 -14.92 2.65 17.11
C TYR A 78 -13.58 2.60 16.39
N SER A 79 -13.60 2.61 15.05
CA SER A 79 -12.38 2.72 14.27
C SER A 79 -11.82 4.14 14.37
N PRO A 80 -10.52 4.31 14.63
CA PRO A 80 -9.92 5.62 14.80
C PRO A 80 -9.84 6.41 13.50
N ASN A 81 -9.72 7.72 13.64
CA ASN A 81 -9.35 8.66 12.59
C ASN A 81 -7.91 8.38 12.13
N LEU A 82 -7.73 8.10 10.84
CA LEU A 82 -6.43 7.82 10.22
C LEU A 82 -5.85 9.03 9.46
N SER A 83 -6.51 10.18 9.51
CA SER A 83 -5.96 11.39 8.91
C SER A 83 -4.72 11.89 9.69
N PRO A 84 -3.85 12.71 9.07
CA PRO A 84 -2.67 13.26 9.73
C PRO A 84 -3.00 14.38 10.74
N HIS A 85 -4.24 14.45 11.24
CA HIS A 85 -4.62 15.37 12.32
C HIS A 85 -4.13 14.87 13.68
N GLU A 86 -4.01 15.76 14.66
CA GLU A 86 -3.63 15.41 16.04
C GLU A 86 -4.64 14.49 16.73
N SER A 87 -5.92 14.57 16.36
CA SER A 87 -6.97 13.65 16.81
C SER A 87 -7.02 12.32 16.04
N GLY A 88 -6.12 12.14 15.07
CA GLY A 88 -5.85 10.90 14.34
C GLY A 88 -4.40 10.43 14.53
N ILE A 89 -3.71 10.10 13.43
CA ILE A 89 -2.32 9.57 13.46
C ILE A 89 -1.25 10.66 13.31
N GLY A 90 -1.63 11.94 13.36
CA GLY A 90 -0.72 13.06 13.10
C GLY A 90 0.47 13.15 14.04
N THR A 91 0.35 12.64 15.27
CA THR A 91 1.41 12.63 16.28
C THR A 91 2.25 11.34 16.28
N TRP A 92 1.77 10.29 15.63
CA TRP A 92 2.46 9.00 15.54
C TRP A 92 3.63 9.14 14.57
N THR A 93 4.71 8.42 14.79
CA THR A 93 5.81 8.24 13.85
C THR A 93 5.41 7.26 12.74
N ASP A 94 6.13 7.28 11.63
CA ASP A 94 5.88 6.36 10.52
C ASP A 94 6.10 4.88 10.93
N ASP A 95 7.08 4.63 11.81
CA ASP A 95 7.36 3.30 12.34
C ASP A 95 6.24 2.82 13.29
N GLU A 96 5.67 3.71 14.11
CA GLU A 96 4.53 3.38 14.96
C GLU A 96 3.29 3.05 14.14
N ILE A 97 3.02 3.78 13.05
CA ILE A 97 1.92 3.46 12.13
C ILE A 97 2.17 2.10 11.47
N ALA A 98 3.40 1.85 10.99
CA ALA A 98 3.77 0.58 10.40
C ALA A 98 3.63 -0.59 11.40
N GLN A 99 3.97 -0.37 12.67
CA GLN A 99 3.84 -1.35 13.73
C GLN A 99 2.38 -1.63 14.08
N ALA A 100 1.54 -0.61 14.17
CA ALA A 100 0.09 -0.76 14.35
C ALA A 100 -0.53 -1.61 13.24
N ILE A 101 -0.17 -1.33 11.97
CA ILE A 101 -0.67 -2.09 10.81
C ILE A 101 -0.22 -3.55 10.85
N THR A 102 1.06 -3.82 11.12
CA THR A 102 1.66 -5.15 10.90
C THR A 102 1.77 -6.03 12.14
N GLN A 103 1.67 -5.45 13.33
CA GLN A 103 1.87 -6.15 14.60
C GLN A 103 0.71 -5.96 15.58
N GLY A 104 -0.17 -4.98 15.32
CA GLY A 104 -1.29 -4.67 16.20
C GLY A 104 -0.89 -3.97 17.49
N ILE A 105 0.17 -3.15 17.46
CA ILE A 105 0.71 -2.45 18.64
C ILE A 105 0.54 -0.95 18.46
N GLN A 106 -0.06 -0.29 19.46
CA GLN A 106 -0.20 1.17 19.53
C GLN A 106 1.09 1.84 20.03
N PRO A 107 1.27 3.17 19.84
CA PRO A 107 2.46 3.88 20.32
C PRO A 107 2.72 3.77 21.83
N ASP A 108 1.66 3.61 22.63
CA ASP A 108 1.75 3.40 24.08
C ASP A 108 2.09 1.94 24.47
N GLY A 109 2.19 1.05 23.48
CA GLY A 109 2.48 -0.38 23.64
C GLY A 109 1.25 -1.25 23.87
N GLU A 110 0.04 -0.67 23.94
CA GLU A 110 -1.19 -1.46 24.05
C GLU A 110 -1.49 -2.20 22.74
N LEU A 111 -2.16 -3.35 22.87
CA LEU A 111 -2.59 -4.12 21.71
C LEU A 111 -3.85 -3.52 21.10
N LEU A 112 -3.90 -3.47 19.78
CA LEU A 112 -5.12 -3.21 19.03
C LEU A 112 -6.07 -4.41 19.16
N HIS A 113 -7.37 -4.13 19.15
CA HIS A 113 -8.35 -5.19 19.08
C HIS A 113 -8.22 -5.92 17.72
N PRO A 114 -8.18 -7.27 17.69
CA PRO A 114 -7.98 -8.08 16.47
C PRO A 114 -9.13 -8.00 15.45
N ILE A 115 -10.10 -7.09 15.68
CA ILE A 115 -11.06 -6.70 14.65
C ILE A 115 -10.36 -5.94 13.51
N MET A 116 -9.28 -5.21 13.83
CA MET A 116 -8.31 -4.80 12.84
C MET A 116 -7.45 -6.04 12.51
N PRO A 117 -7.43 -6.53 11.26
CA PRO A 117 -6.80 -7.80 10.93
C PRO A 117 -5.28 -7.67 10.75
N TYR A 118 -4.58 -7.14 11.75
CA TYR A 118 -3.13 -6.91 11.71
C TYR A 118 -2.32 -8.19 11.46
N ALA A 119 -2.84 -9.36 11.85
CA ALA A 119 -2.24 -10.66 11.55
C ALA A 119 -2.16 -10.92 10.03
N ASN A 120 -3.15 -10.48 9.26
CA ASN A 120 -3.16 -10.64 7.80
C ASN A 120 -2.11 -9.72 7.18
N TYR A 121 -1.97 -8.50 7.71
CA TYR A 121 -1.04 -7.50 7.21
C TYR A 121 0.43 -7.75 7.62
N ALA A 122 0.69 -8.68 8.54
CA ALA A 122 2.03 -8.98 9.05
C ALA A 122 3.04 -9.42 7.98
N ALA A 123 2.55 -9.99 6.86
CA ALA A 123 3.39 -10.46 5.76
C ALA A 123 3.71 -9.38 4.71
N LEU A 124 3.11 -8.19 4.81
CA LEU A 124 3.34 -7.09 3.88
C LEU A 124 4.83 -6.76 3.74
N SER A 125 5.25 -6.49 2.50
CA SER A 125 6.60 -6.00 2.21
C SER A 125 6.84 -4.66 2.91
N ASN A 126 8.09 -4.36 3.28
CA ASN A 126 8.42 -3.04 3.85
C ASN A 126 8.04 -1.89 2.92
N ALA A 127 8.25 -2.06 1.62
CA ALA A 127 7.90 -1.05 0.63
C ALA A 127 6.38 -0.76 0.62
N ASP A 128 5.55 -1.80 0.71
CA ASP A 128 4.09 -1.66 0.69
C ASP A 128 3.53 -1.11 2.01
N VAL A 129 4.11 -1.48 3.16
CA VAL A 129 3.74 -0.85 4.44
C VAL A 129 4.07 0.63 4.42
N MET A 130 5.26 1.01 3.93
CA MET A 130 5.63 2.41 3.84
C MET A 130 4.82 3.17 2.78
N ALA A 131 4.39 2.50 1.71
CA ALA A 131 3.43 3.06 0.74
C ALA A 131 2.08 3.37 1.42
N LEU A 132 1.55 2.44 2.22
CA LEU A 132 0.35 2.67 3.03
C LEU A 132 0.53 3.85 3.99
N VAL A 133 1.65 3.91 4.73
CA VAL A 133 1.96 5.05 5.61
C VAL A 133 1.99 6.36 4.81
N GLY A 134 2.70 6.39 3.68
CA GLY A 134 2.75 7.56 2.80
C GLY A 134 1.38 8.00 2.30
N TYR A 135 0.51 7.04 1.94
CA TYR A 135 -0.86 7.34 1.56
C TYR A 135 -1.66 7.94 2.72
N LEU A 136 -1.61 7.35 3.92
CA LEU A 136 -2.30 7.90 5.09
C LEU A 136 -1.82 9.31 5.44
N ARG A 137 -0.52 9.59 5.31
CA ARG A 137 0.06 10.93 5.48
C ARG A 137 -0.42 11.92 4.42
N SER A 138 -0.75 11.45 3.22
CA SER A 138 -1.23 12.30 2.12
C SER A 138 -2.71 12.69 2.25
N LEU A 139 -3.46 12.03 3.16
CA LEU A 139 -4.88 12.28 3.34
C LEU A 139 -5.15 13.72 3.81
N PRO A 140 -6.32 14.29 3.45
CA PRO A 140 -6.79 15.51 4.06
C PRO A 140 -6.83 15.38 5.58
N THR A 141 -6.32 16.39 6.28
CA THR A 141 -6.40 16.48 7.73
C THR A 141 -7.86 16.66 8.17
N VAL A 142 -8.35 15.82 9.07
CA VAL A 142 -9.73 15.90 9.59
C VAL A 142 -9.70 15.89 11.11
N ASP A 143 -10.31 16.90 11.73
CA ASP A 143 -10.53 16.86 13.18
C ASP A 143 -11.76 16.00 13.49
N ALA A 144 -11.50 14.78 13.95
CA ALA A 144 -12.50 13.81 14.33
C ALA A 144 -11.90 12.92 15.43
N PRO A 145 -11.97 13.32 16.72
CA PRO A 145 -11.50 12.48 17.80
C PRO A 145 -12.29 11.16 17.85
N PRO A 146 -11.66 10.04 18.22
CA PRO A 146 -12.35 8.76 18.32
C PRO A 146 -13.56 8.91 19.25
N PRO A 147 -14.74 8.42 18.86
CA PRO A 147 -15.96 8.73 19.61
C PRO A 147 -15.89 8.24 21.06
N PHE A 148 -15.28 7.07 21.30
CA PHE A 148 -15.20 6.40 22.61
C PHE A 148 -14.07 5.33 22.62
N GLU A 149 -13.80 4.75 23.79
CA GLU A 149 -12.91 3.60 23.95
C GLU A 149 -13.58 2.31 23.43
N ASN A 150 -12.81 1.49 22.72
CA ASN A 150 -13.23 0.15 22.34
C ASN A 150 -13.21 -0.80 23.55
N PRO A 151 -13.96 -1.93 23.50
CA PRO A 151 -13.71 -3.04 24.41
C PRO A 151 -12.22 -3.41 24.39
N ALA A 152 -11.67 -3.74 25.56
CA ALA A 152 -10.31 -4.24 25.65
C ALA A 152 -10.12 -5.44 24.70
N PRO A 153 -8.95 -5.61 24.08
CA PRO A 153 -8.64 -6.82 23.33
C PRO A 153 -8.91 -8.07 24.18
N PRO A 154 -9.38 -9.17 23.57
CA PRO A 154 -9.63 -10.38 24.32
C PRO A 154 -8.34 -10.90 24.98
N PRO A 155 -8.40 -11.65 26.09
CA PRO A 155 -7.20 -12.04 26.86
C PRO A 155 -6.18 -12.88 26.09
N ASP A 156 -6.60 -13.50 24.99
CA ASP A 156 -5.78 -14.28 24.07
C ASP A 156 -5.29 -13.47 22.87
N ALA A 157 -5.64 -12.19 22.75
CA ALA A 157 -5.04 -11.29 21.79
C ALA A 157 -3.53 -11.16 22.08
N ILE A 158 -2.74 -11.40 21.05
CA ILE A 158 -1.29 -11.27 21.09
C ILE A 158 -0.84 -10.35 19.96
N ALA A 159 0.20 -9.57 20.22
CA ALA A 159 0.96 -8.95 19.15
C ALA A 159 1.47 -10.05 18.20
N VAL A 160 1.35 -9.80 16.91
CA VAL A 160 1.91 -10.70 15.92
C VAL A 160 3.36 -10.33 15.74
N ASN A 161 4.27 -11.29 15.93
CA ASN A 161 5.63 -11.10 15.47
C ASN A 161 5.58 -11.00 13.94
N ARG A 162 6.04 -9.88 13.39
CA ARG A 162 5.95 -9.64 11.96
C ARG A 162 6.64 -10.78 11.22
N SER A 163 5.90 -11.45 10.34
CA SER A 163 6.48 -12.43 9.42
C SER A 163 7.62 -11.77 8.65
N PRO A 164 8.67 -12.50 8.25
CA PRO A 164 9.70 -11.94 7.38
C PRO A 164 9.00 -11.24 6.21
N ALA A 165 9.25 -9.94 6.05
CA ALA A 165 8.60 -9.14 5.02
C ALA A 165 8.78 -9.86 3.68
N VAL A 166 7.68 -10.31 3.08
CA VAL A 166 7.74 -10.95 1.77
C VAL A 166 8.03 -9.84 0.79
N GLU A 167 9.06 -9.98 -0.03
CA GLU A 167 9.36 -8.98 -1.04
C GLU A 167 8.17 -8.90 -2.00
N ALA A 168 7.67 -7.69 -2.25
CA ALA A 168 6.56 -7.51 -3.16
C ALA A 168 6.96 -8.07 -4.53
N ALA A 169 6.13 -8.94 -5.09
CA ALA A 169 6.40 -9.50 -6.39
C ALA A 169 6.44 -8.38 -7.46
N PRO A 170 7.33 -8.49 -8.47
CA PRO A 170 7.38 -7.52 -9.55
C PRO A 170 6.03 -7.40 -10.27
N PRO A 171 5.56 -6.18 -10.58
CA PRO A 171 4.23 -5.98 -11.16
C PRO A 171 4.06 -6.57 -12.57
N ASP A 172 5.15 -6.92 -13.26
CA ASP A 172 5.12 -7.63 -14.53
C ASP A 172 5.05 -9.16 -14.41
N ASP A 173 5.29 -9.70 -13.22
CA ASP A 173 4.88 -11.05 -12.85
C ASP A 173 3.48 -11.01 -12.23
N VAL A 174 2.47 -11.09 -13.11
CA VAL A 174 1.06 -11.00 -12.74
C VAL A 174 0.65 -12.11 -11.76
N LEU A 175 1.21 -13.32 -11.90
CA LEU A 175 0.85 -14.45 -11.04
C LEU A 175 1.44 -14.26 -9.65
N ALA A 176 2.73 -13.93 -9.55
CA ALA A 176 3.37 -13.69 -8.26
C ALA A 176 2.78 -12.46 -7.56
N SER A 177 2.48 -11.39 -8.31
CA SER A 177 1.81 -10.19 -7.79
C SER A 177 0.40 -10.48 -7.28
N GLY A 178 -0.37 -11.26 -8.04
CA GLY A 178 -1.71 -11.69 -7.62
C GLY A 178 -1.65 -12.53 -6.34
N GLN A 179 -0.73 -13.50 -6.29
CA GLN A 179 -0.54 -14.36 -5.12
C GLN A 179 -0.17 -13.53 -3.88
N TYR A 180 0.78 -12.60 -4.00
CA TYR A 180 1.16 -11.71 -2.91
C TYR A 180 -0.04 -10.92 -2.36
N LEU A 181 -0.88 -10.35 -3.22
CA LEU A 181 -2.06 -9.59 -2.79
C LEU A 181 -3.09 -10.47 -2.07
N VAL A 182 -3.29 -11.68 -2.56
CA VAL A 182 -4.23 -12.66 -1.97
C VAL A 182 -3.76 -13.10 -0.58
N ASP A 183 -2.47 -13.42 -0.46
CA ASP A 183 -1.90 -14.02 0.75
C ASP A 183 -1.61 -12.98 1.84
N ALA A 184 -1.05 -11.82 1.47
CA ALA A 184 -0.51 -10.86 2.44
C ALA A 184 -1.45 -9.70 2.77
N ILE A 185 -2.54 -9.49 2.01
CA ILE A 185 -3.38 -8.29 2.15
C ILE A 185 -4.86 -8.64 2.21
N ALA A 186 -5.37 -9.32 1.19
CA ALA A 186 -6.80 -9.55 1.05
C ALA A 186 -7.31 -10.71 1.91
N ALA A 187 -6.39 -11.57 2.40
CA ALA A 187 -6.68 -12.75 3.20
C ALA A 187 -7.84 -13.59 2.64
N CYS A 188 -7.98 -13.65 1.31
CA CYS A 188 -9.11 -14.33 0.67
C CYS A 188 -9.18 -15.80 1.09
N GLY A 189 -8.01 -16.39 1.36
CA GLY A 189 -7.89 -17.77 1.81
C GLY A 189 -8.57 -18.08 3.13
N ALA A 190 -8.82 -17.08 3.99
CA ALA A 190 -9.52 -17.27 5.25
C ALA A 190 -11.00 -17.68 5.07
N CYS A 191 -11.60 -17.39 3.91
CA CYS A 191 -12.99 -17.74 3.61
C CYS A 191 -13.17 -18.55 2.32
N HIS A 192 -12.21 -18.47 1.38
CA HIS A 192 -12.32 -19.07 0.05
C HIS A 192 -11.41 -20.30 -0.15
N THR A 193 -10.80 -20.81 0.91
CA THR A 193 -10.08 -22.10 0.90
C THR A 193 -10.89 -23.12 1.70
N PRO A 194 -10.90 -24.40 1.32
CA PRO A 194 -11.47 -25.45 2.17
C PRO A 194 -10.82 -25.41 3.56
N GLU A 195 -11.63 -25.42 4.61
CA GLU A 195 -11.15 -25.67 5.97
C GLU A 195 -11.09 -27.18 6.22
N ASP A 196 -10.02 -27.63 6.88
CA ASP A 196 -9.79 -29.04 7.24
C ASP A 196 -10.72 -29.54 8.37
#